data_AF-X0ZQY0-F1
#
_entry.id   AF-X0ZQY0-F1
#
_cell.length_a   1.000
_cell.length_b   1.000
_cell.length_c   1.000
_cell.angle_alpha   90.00
_cell.angle_beta   90.00
_cell.angle_gamma   90.00
#
_symmetry.space_group_name_H-M   'P 1'
#
loop_
_entity.id
_entity.type
_entity.pdbx_description
1 polymer ?
#
loop_
_entity_poly.entity_id
_entity_poly.type
_entity_poly.pdbx_seq_one_letter_code
_entity_poly.pdbx_strand_id
1 'polypeptide(L)'
;IRPLTGAVQSDTRLRGDWDIAYQPFCPGDTDVFDNLELFHSKYYVPLGEPAPWYERNSFRYKNTKLDAIVDEMSVTPPKDVDKMKKLFRQGMEIWLEDLPVIPIVQAPALVPFNTAYWVGWPSAADPWNMPVNWWATFNLVVCGYPSPETGEWVGGIRSSSPR
;
A
#
# COMPACT_ATOMS: atom_id res chain seq x y z
N ILE A 1 -14.01 -20.58 -13.60
CA ILE A 1 -13.26 -19.78 -12.60
C ILE A 1 -13.58 -20.35 -11.22
N ARG A 2 -12.58 -20.81 -10.47
CA ARG A 2 -12.74 -21.34 -9.10
C ARG A 2 -12.27 -20.28 -8.11
N PRO A 3 -13.13 -19.73 -7.24
CA PRO A 3 -12.67 -18.81 -6.20
C PRO A 3 -11.86 -19.56 -5.14
N LEU A 4 -10.79 -18.92 -4.66
CA LEU A 4 -10.01 -19.36 -3.51
C LEU A 4 -10.18 -18.37 -2.37
N THR A 5 -10.10 -18.84 -1.13
CA THR A 5 -10.24 -18.01 0.07
C THR A 5 -9.20 -18.35 1.12
N GLY A 6 -8.91 -17.38 2.00
CA GLY A 6 -8.06 -17.60 3.17
C GLY A 6 -6.63 -18.02 2.82
N ALA A 7 -6.07 -18.96 3.60
CA ALA A 7 -4.68 -19.36 3.46
C ALA A 7 -4.34 -19.96 2.09
N VAL A 8 -5.27 -20.71 1.48
CA VAL A 8 -5.07 -21.31 0.15
C VAL A 8 -4.94 -20.21 -0.91
N GLN A 9 -5.82 -19.20 -0.86
CA GLN A 9 -5.71 -18.05 -1.77
C GLN A 9 -4.36 -17.35 -1.63
N SER A 10 -3.90 -17.12 -0.40
CA SER A 10 -2.62 -16.47 -0.14
C SER A 10 -1.44 -17.28 -0.67
N ASP A 11 -1.38 -18.58 -0.43
CA ASP A 11 -0.29 -19.45 -0.90
C ASP A 11 -0.28 -19.56 -2.43
N THR A 12 -1.42 -19.86 -3.04
CA THR A 12 -1.59 -19.93 -4.51
C THR A 12 -1.12 -18.64 -5.18
N ARG A 13 -1.50 -17.49 -4.61
CA ARG A 13 -1.10 -16.17 -5.10
C ARG A 13 0.41 -15.96 -5.04
N LEU A 14 1.02 -16.23 -3.89
CA LEU A 14 2.46 -16.07 -3.72
C LEU A 14 3.23 -17.01 -4.64
N ARG A 15 2.74 -18.22 -4.92
CA ARG A 15 3.37 -19.18 -5.84
C ARG A 15 3.17 -18.89 -7.32
N GLY A 16 2.27 -17.96 -7.66
CA GLY A 16 1.96 -17.66 -9.07
C GLY A 16 1.12 -18.74 -9.74
N ASP A 17 0.42 -19.56 -8.96
CA ASP A 17 -0.41 -20.67 -9.44
C ASP A 17 -1.84 -20.20 -9.74
N TRP A 18 -1.97 -19.16 -10.57
CA TRP A 18 -3.25 -18.52 -10.88
C TRP A 18 -3.27 -17.95 -12.30
N ASP A 19 -4.45 -17.97 -12.93
CA ASP A 19 -4.66 -17.32 -14.22
C ASP A 19 -4.98 -15.82 -14.06
N ILE A 20 -5.81 -15.49 -13.06
CA ILE A 20 -6.21 -14.12 -12.73
C ILE A 20 -6.24 -13.96 -11.21
N ALA A 21 -5.61 -12.92 -10.69
CA ALA A 21 -5.67 -12.51 -9.30
C ALA A 21 -6.18 -11.07 -9.18
N TYR A 22 -7.19 -10.86 -8.35
CA TYR A 22 -7.62 -9.53 -7.91
C TYR A 22 -7.03 -9.25 -6.53
N GLN A 23 -6.25 -8.19 -6.40
CA GLN A 23 -5.60 -7.84 -5.15
C GLN A 23 -5.46 -6.32 -4.97
N PRO A 24 -5.47 -5.83 -3.72
CA PRO A 24 -5.08 -4.46 -3.44
C PRO A 24 -3.58 -4.29 -3.65
N PHE A 25 -3.20 -3.08 -4.04
CA PHE A 25 -1.85 -2.55 -3.88
C PHE A 25 -1.93 -1.44 -2.84
N CYS A 26 -1.08 -1.51 -1.83
CA CYS A 26 -0.94 -0.54 -0.73
C CYS A 26 0.46 0.11 -0.78
N PRO A 27 0.89 0.66 -1.92
CA PRO A 27 2.22 1.25 -2.04
C PRO A 27 2.30 2.54 -1.22
N GLY A 28 3.54 2.92 -0.87
CA GLY A 28 3.84 4.09 -0.05
C GLY A 28 3.10 5.34 -0.51
N ASP A 29 2.57 6.09 0.44
CA ASP A 29 1.68 7.24 0.23
C ASP A 29 2.43 8.51 -0.24
N THR A 30 3.74 8.57 -0.01
CA THR A 30 4.53 9.80 -0.12
C THR A 30 5.70 9.71 -1.09
N ASP A 31 6.16 8.52 -1.45
CA ASP A 31 7.23 8.33 -2.44
C ASP A 31 6.79 7.45 -3.62
N VAL A 32 6.95 7.99 -4.83
CA VAL A 32 6.67 7.30 -6.09
C VAL A 32 7.62 6.13 -6.35
N PHE A 33 8.79 6.12 -5.71
CA PHE A 33 9.73 5.00 -5.75
C PHE A 33 9.09 3.70 -5.25
N ASP A 34 8.44 3.73 -4.08
CA ASP A 34 7.88 2.54 -3.44
C ASP A 34 6.85 1.84 -4.34
N ASN A 35 6.13 2.62 -5.16
CA ASN A 35 5.16 2.10 -6.12
C ASN A 35 5.83 1.29 -7.24
N LEU A 36 6.91 1.81 -7.82
CA LEU A 36 7.62 1.16 -8.92
C LEU A 36 8.53 0.02 -8.44
N GLU A 37 9.04 0.09 -7.21
CA GLU A 37 9.88 -0.96 -6.62
C GLU A 37 9.15 -2.31 -6.54
N LEU A 38 7.83 -2.30 -6.36
CA LEU A 38 6.99 -3.51 -6.35
C LEU A 38 7.17 -4.39 -7.61
N PHE A 39 7.54 -3.77 -8.74
CA PHE A 39 7.73 -4.39 -10.04
C PHE A 39 9.19 -4.78 -10.31
N HIS A 40 10.11 -4.48 -9.39
CA HIS A 40 11.53 -4.73 -9.56
C HIS A 40 11.86 -6.23 -9.64
N SER A 41 12.74 -6.62 -10.56
CA SER A 41 13.08 -8.03 -10.79
C SER A 41 13.86 -8.68 -9.65
N LYS A 42 14.38 -7.90 -8.69
CA LYS A 42 14.95 -8.42 -7.43
C LYS A 42 13.97 -9.26 -6.61
N TYR A 43 12.67 -9.06 -6.80
CA TYR A 43 11.61 -9.85 -6.16
C TYR A 43 11.12 -11.01 -7.03
N TYR A 44 11.64 -11.16 -8.25
CA TYR A 44 11.27 -12.23 -9.15
C TYR A 44 11.69 -13.59 -8.56
N VAL A 45 10.75 -14.53 -8.56
CA VAL A 45 11.00 -15.95 -8.28
C VAL A 45 10.27 -16.80 -9.34
N PRO A 46 10.79 -17.98 -9.71
CA PRO A 46 10.11 -18.92 -10.60
C PRO A 46 8.69 -19.28 -10.13
N LEU A 47 7.85 -19.74 -11.05
CA LEU A 47 6.53 -20.27 -10.71
C LEU A 47 6.66 -21.48 -9.77
N GLY A 48 5.74 -21.56 -8.80
CA GLY A 48 5.79 -22.56 -7.72
C GLY A 48 6.59 -22.11 -6.50
N GLU A 49 7.52 -21.17 -6.65
CA GLU A 49 8.21 -20.55 -5.51
C GLU A 49 7.42 -19.36 -4.96
N PRO A 50 7.32 -19.21 -3.63
CA PRO A 50 6.59 -18.11 -3.03
C PRO A 50 7.34 -16.78 -3.23
N ALA A 51 6.68 -15.80 -3.85
CA ALA A 51 7.18 -14.43 -3.92
C ALA A 51 7.33 -13.82 -2.51
N PRO A 52 8.21 -12.82 -2.32
CA PRO A 52 8.46 -12.23 -1.00
C PRO A 52 7.22 -11.64 -0.34
N TRP A 53 6.34 -11.07 -1.15
CA TRP A 53 5.06 -10.53 -0.72
C TRP A 53 4.09 -10.49 -1.90
N TYR A 54 2.80 -10.33 -1.62
CA TYR A 54 1.80 -10.34 -2.69
C TYR A 54 1.89 -9.13 -3.62
N GLU A 55 2.37 -7.99 -3.13
CA GLU A 55 2.59 -6.78 -3.92
C GLU A 55 3.95 -6.80 -4.60
N ARG A 56 4.92 -7.52 -4.01
CA ARG A 56 6.30 -7.59 -4.48
C ARG A 56 6.46 -8.72 -5.49
N ASN A 57 6.11 -8.39 -6.72
CA ASN A 57 6.32 -9.21 -7.91
C ASN A 57 5.70 -10.62 -7.87
N SER A 58 4.55 -10.78 -7.20
CA SER A 58 3.75 -12.01 -7.30
C SER A 58 3.16 -12.24 -8.71
N PHE A 59 3.32 -11.28 -9.62
CA PHE A 59 2.90 -11.31 -11.03
C PHE A 59 4.06 -11.64 -12.00
N ARG A 60 5.26 -11.93 -11.49
CA ARG A 60 6.42 -12.47 -12.23
C ARG A 60 6.90 -11.61 -13.39
N TYR A 61 6.78 -10.30 -13.21
CA TYR A 61 7.29 -9.34 -14.15
C TYR A 61 8.80 -9.16 -14.00
N LYS A 62 9.48 -8.91 -15.12
CA LYS A 62 10.92 -8.68 -15.16
C LYS A 62 11.25 -7.79 -16.34
N ASN A 63 11.80 -6.61 -16.06
CA ASN A 63 12.26 -5.70 -17.10
C ASN A 63 13.51 -4.94 -16.62
N THR A 64 14.66 -5.27 -17.20
CA THR A 64 15.95 -4.70 -16.78
C THR A 64 16.07 -3.20 -17.02
N LYS A 65 15.27 -2.64 -17.94
CA LYS A 65 15.22 -1.18 -18.15
C LYS A 65 14.45 -0.49 -17.03
N LEU A 66 13.34 -1.08 -16.58
CA LEU A 66 12.62 -0.57 -15.42
C LEU A 66 13.48 -0.70 -14.17
N ASP A 67 14.14 -1.84 -13.98
CA ASP A 67 15.03 -2.09 -12.84
C ASP A 67 16.07 -0.97 -12.70
N ALA A 68 16.78 -0.63 -13.79
CA ALA A 68 17.79 0.42 -13.78
C ALA A 68 17.23 1.81 -13.41
N ILE A 69 15.99 2.13 -13.80
CA ILE A 69 15.34 3.39 -13.44
C ILE A 69 15.02 3.41 -11.94
N VAL A 70 14.44 2.32 -11.43
CA VAL A 70 14.08 2.18 -10.02
C VAL A 70 15.32 2.18 -9.13
N ASP A 71 16.42 1.55 -9.57
CA ASP A 71 17.70 1.61 -8.87
C ASP A 71 18.22 3.05 -8.76
N GLU A 72 18.14 3.85 -9.84
CA GLU A 72 18.51 5.26 -9.82
C GLU A 72 17.58 6.11 -8.94
N MET A 73 16.27 5.77 -8.90
CA MET A 73 15.33 6.39 -7.97
C MET A 73 15.74 6.14 -6.51
N SER A 74 16.16 4.91 -6.17
CA SER A 74 16.52 4.52 -4.79
C SER A 74 17.68 5.32 -4.19
N VAL A 75 18.55 5.87 -5.03
CA VAL A 75 19.70 6.69 -4.62
C VAL A 75 19.51 8.18 -4.88
N THR A 76 18.37 8.57 -5.47
CA THR A 76 18.07 9.98 -5.74
C THR A 76 17.59 10.67 -4.46
N PRO A 77 18.25 11.76 -4.02
CA PRO A 77 17.84 12.46 -2.81
C PRO A 77 16.41 12.99 -2.90
N PRO A 78 15.60 12.94 -1.83
CA PRO A 78 14.20 13.44 -1.83
C PRO A 78 14.07 14.91 -2.23
N LYS A 79 15.12 15.71 -2.03
CA LYS A 79 15.18 17.12 -2.43
C LYS A 79 15.33 17.35 -3.94
N ASP A 80 15.77 16.34 -4.71
CA ASP A 80 15.94 16.43 -6.16
C ASP A 80 14.65 16.03 -6.89
N VAL A 81 13.63 16.85 -6.69
CA VAL A 81 12.26 16.59 -7.14
C VAL A 81 12.17 16.49 -8.67
N ASP A 82 12.95 17.29 -9.40
CA ASP A 82 12.90 17.31 -10.87
C ASP A 82 13.51 16.04 -11.47
N LYS A 83 14.62 15.54 -10.89
CA LYS A 83 15.18 14.25 -11.27
C LYS A 83 14.22 13.12 -10.95
N MET A 84 13.62 13.10 -9.75
CA MET A 84 12.66 12.06 -9.36
C MET A 84 11.45 12.03 -10.30
N LYS A 85 10.90 13.20 -10.67
CA LYS A 85 9.80 13.31 -11.65
C LYS A 85 10.19 12.75 -13.02
N LYS A 86 11.42 13.02 -13.48
CA LYS A 86 11.91 12.51 -14.76
C LYS A 86 12.02 10.99 -14.74
N LEU A 87 12.65 10.42 -13.71
CA LEU A 87 12.80 8.98 -13.54
C LEU A 87 11.43 8.29 -13.46
N PHE A 88 10.52 8.84 -12.66
CA PHE A 88 9.16 8.32 -12.53
C PHE A 88 8.43 8.28 -13.88
N ARG A 89 8.52 9.34 -14.69
CA ARG A 89 7.91 9.34 -16.04
C ARG A 89 8.49 8.25 -16.93
N GLN A 90 9.81 8.09 -16.94
CA GLN A 90 10.47 7.04 -17.73
C GLN A 90 10.06 5.63 -17.26
N GLY A 91 9.95 5.42 -15.95
CA GLY A 91 9.49 4.15 -15.39
C GLY A 91 8.02 3.87 -15.74
N MET A 92 7.17 4.89 -15.65
CA MET A 92 5.76 4.78 -16.00
C MET A 92 5.53 4.57 -17.50
N GLU A 93 6.34 5.14 -18.39
CA GLU A 93 6.28 4.85 -19.83
C GLU A 93 6.45 3.35 -20.10
N ILE A 94 7.48 2.73 -19.50
CA ILE A 94 7.70 1.27 -19.60
C ILE A 94 6.55 0.51 -18.98
N TRP A 95 6.14 0.91 -17.77
CA TRP A 95 5.07 0.22 -17.04
C TRP A 95 3.74 0.25 -17.80
N LEU A 96 3.40 1.37 -18.47
CA LEU A 96 2.19 1.51 -19.28
C LEU A 96 2.28 0.74 -20.59
N GLU A 97 3.46 0.61 -21.17
CA GLU A 97 3.71 -0.20 -22.37
C GLU A 97 3.55 -1.70 -22.05
N ASP A 98 4.14 -2.16 -20.95
CA ASP A 98 4.15 -3.57 -20.56
C ASP A 98 2.87 -4.00 -19.82
N LEU A 99 2.21 -3.06 -19.13
CA LEU A 99 0.99 -3.23 -18.32
C LEU A 99 1.03 -4.52 -17.45
N PRO A 100 2.04 -4.69 -16.57
CA PRO A 100 2.25 -5.94 -15.82
C PRO A 100 1.08 -6.28 -14.88
N VAL A 101 0.32 -5.28 -14.48
CA VAL A 101 -0.98 -5.44 -13.79
C VAL A 101 -1.95 -4.40 -14.34
N ILE A 102 -3.25 -4.70 -14.25
CA ILE A 102 -4.31 -3.81 -14.75
C ILE A 102 -4.95 -3.09 -13.56
N PRO A 103 -4.80 -1.76 -13.43
CA PRO A 103 -5.49 -0.99 -12.40
C PRO A 103 -6.99 -0.95 -12.69
N ILE A 104 -7.80 -1.34 -11.71
CA ILE A 104 -9.27 -1.41 -11.87
C ILE A 104 -9.96 -0.26 -11.12
N VAL A 105 -9.61 -0.05 -9.85
CA VAL A 105 -10.26 0.93 -8.98
C VAL A 105 -9.31 1.42 -7.89
N GLN A 106 -9.43 2.69 -7.53
CA GLN A 106 -8.85 3.21 -6.28
C GLN A 106 -9.79 2.82 -5.14
N ALA A 107 -9.34 1.92 -4.26
CA ALA A 107 -10.17 1.39 -3.20
C ALA A 107 -10.48 2.47 -2.14
N PRO A 108 -11.76 2.85 -1.93
CA PRO A 108 -12.10 3.76 -0.86
C PRO A 108 -11.99 3.05 0.50
N ALA A 109 -11.41 3.72 1.49
CA ALA A 109 -11.37 3.27 2.87
C ALA A 109 -12.76 3.48 3.53
N LEU A 110 -13.69 2.53 3.32
CA LEU A 110 -15.01 2.56 3.92
C LEU A 110 -15.03 1.77 5.24
N VAL A 111 -15.10 2.48 6.36
CA VAL A 111 -15.10 1.87 7.70
C VAL A 111 -16.27 2.40 8.51
N PRO A 112 -17.31 1.59 8.77
CA PRO A 112 -18.41 1.99 9.62
C PRO A 112 -18.01 1.91 11.10
N PHE A 113 -18.36 2.94 11.88
CA PHE A 113 -18.15 2.95 13.33
C PHE A 113 -19.48 2.94 14.07
N ASN A 114 -19.56 2.13 15.13
CA ASN A 114 -20.68 2.15 16.05
C ASN A 114 -20.39 3.16 17.17
N THR A 115 -21.26 4.15 17.34
CA THR A 115 -21.11 5.22 18.33
C THR A 115 -21.85 4.96 19.65
N ALA A 116 -22.50 3.80 19.82
CA ALA A 116 -23.27 3.49 21.02
C ALA A 116 -22.41 3.51 22.30
N TYR A 117 -21.20 2.97 22.24
CA TYR A 117 -20.30 2.85 23.41
C TYR A 117 -19.00 3.64 23.27
N TRP A 118 -18.61 3.99 22.05
CA TRP A 118 -17.34 4.65 21.76
C TRP A 118 -17.57 5.84 20.84
N VAL A 119 -17.06 7.01 21.25
CA VAL A 119 -17.13 8.26 20.49
C VAL A 119 -15.74 8.79 20.21
N GLY A 120 -15.65 9.78 19.32
CA GLY A 120 -14.37 10.40 18.93
C GLY A 120 -13.67 9.73 17.76
N TRP A 121 -14.33 8.83 17.03
CA TRP A 121 -13.80 8.23 15.80
C TRP A 121 -13.39 9.29 14.77
N PRO A 122 -12.27 9.10 14.03
CA PRO A 122 -11.95 9.96 12.91
C PRO A 122 -13.08 9.91 11.87
N SER A 123 -13.38 11.05 11.28
CA SER A 123 -14.44 11.19 10.28
C SER A 123 -14.04 12.21 9.21
N ALA A 124 -14.83 12.32 8.15
CA ALA A 124 -14.59 13.36 7.15
C ALA A 124 -14.69 14.79 7.73
N ALA A 125 -15.50 14.99 8.79
CA ALA A 125 -15.63 16.27 9.47
C ALA A 125 -14.52 16.53 10.52
N ASP A 126 -13.86 15.46 10.97
CA ASP A 126 -12.77 15.51 11.95
C ASP A 126 -11.71 14.45 11.59
N PRO A 127 -10.89 14.73 10.55
CA PRO A 127 -10.02 13.73 9.92
C PRO A 127 -8.65 13.63 10.62
N TRP A 128 -8.66 13.49 11.94
CA TRP A 128 -7.42 13.53 12.74
C TRP A 128 -6.54 12.28 12.59
N ASN A 129 -7.02 11.18 12.00
CA ASN A 129 -6.22 10.00 11.66
C ASN A 129 -6.91 9.12 10.61
N MET A 130 -6.15 8.24 9.92
CA MET A 130 -6.71 7.19 9.07
C MET A 130 -7.42 6.12 9.94
N PRO A 131 -8.71 5.83 9.71
CA PRO A 131 -9.50 5.07 10.68
C PRO A 131 -9.55 3.55 10.41
N VAL A 132 -8.82 3.04 9.42
CA VAL A 132 -8.86 1.61 9.03
C VAL A 132 -8.21 0.70 10.08
N ASN A 133 -8.95 -0.31 10.53
CA ASN A 133 -8.53 -1.15 11.66
C ASN A 133 -7.49 -2.22 11.33
N TRP A 134 -7.19 -2.41 10.05
CA TRP A 134 -6.18 -3.36 9.58
C TRP A 134 -4.82 -2.72 9.30
N TRP A 135 -4.65 -1.41 9.55
CA TRP A 135 -3.35 -0.73 9.43
C TRP A 135 -2.62 -0.68 10.76
N ALA A 136 -1.28 -0.68 10.70
CA ALA A 136 -0.41 -0.63 11.87
C ALA A 136 -0.64 0.61 12.75
N THR A 137 -1.14 1.70 12.17
CA THR A 137 -1.44 2.96 12.86
C THR A 137 -2.75 2.96 13.64
N PHE A 138 -3.56 1.88 13.58
CA PHE A 138 -4.86 1.86 14.23
C PHE A 138 -4.79 2.02 15.76
N ASN A 139 -3.68 1.65 16.39
CA ASN A 139 -3.48 1.93 17.82
C ASN A 139 -3.53 3.43 18.14
N LEU A 140 -3.13 4.30 17.21
CA LEU A 140 -3.25 5.75 17.37
C LEU A 140 -4.70 6.21 17.30
N VAL A 141 -5.57 5.48 16.59
CA VAL A 141 -7.03 5.74 16.60
C VAL A 141 -7.60 5.38 17.97
N VAL A 142 -7.15 4.28 18.55
CA VAL A 142 -7.62 3.83 19.86
C VAL A 142 -7.15 4.78 20.97
N CYS A 143 -5.86 5.07 21.00
CA CYS A 143 -5.25 5.79 22.13
C CYS A 143 -5.25 7.31 21.96
N GLY A 144 -5.18 7.81 20.73
CA GLY A 144 -4.71 9.17 20.46
C GLY A 144 -3.18 9.25 20.53
N TYR A 145 -2.62 10.43 20.24
CA TYR A 145 -1.17 10.65 20.20
C TYR A 145 -0.81 12.13 20.42
N PRO A 146 0.41 12.45 20.91
CA PRO A 146 0.89 13.82 20.93
C PRO A 146 1.25 14.27 19.50
N SER A 147 0.74 15.41 19.08
CA SER A 147 1.06 16.03 17.80
C SER A 147 2.57 16.25 17.68
N PRO A 148 3.23 15.80 16.60
CA PRO A 148 4.65 16.05 16.40
C PRO A 148 4.95 17.54 16.15
N GLU A 149 3.96 18.34 15.75
CA GLU A 149 4.13 19.77 15.46
C GLU A 149 3.90 20.65 16.69
N THR A 150 2.85 20.36 17.47
CA THR A 150 2.41 21.22 18.59
C THR A 150 2.67 20.60 19.96
N GLY A 151 2.89 19.29 20.04
CA GLY A 151 2.97 18.53 21.30
C GLY A 151 1.61 18.30 21.99
N GLU A 152 0.52 18.88 21.48
CA GLU A 152 -0.82 18.71 22.04
C GLU A 152 -1.39 17.32 21.74
N TRP A 153 -2.27 16.81 22.61
CA TRP A 153 -2.89 15.50 22.40
C TRP A 153 -3.94 15.55 21.30
N VAL A 154 -3.86 14.61 20.36
CA VAL A 154 -4.76 14.47 19.22
C VAL A 154 -5.57 13.18 19.35
N GLY A 155 -6.89 13.33 19.34
CA GLY A 155 -7.83 12.22 19.18
C GLY A 155 -7.80 11.17 20.30
N GLY A 156 -8.10 9.93 19.90
CA GLY A 156 -8.34 8.80 20.79
C GLY A 156 -9.84 8.59 21.03
N ILE A 157 -10.32 7.38 20.74
CA ILE A 157 -11.70 7.03 21.04
C ILE A 157 -11.90 6.92 22.55
N ARG A 158 -13.10 7.27 23.02
CA ARG A 158 -13.45 7.23 24.44
C ARG A 158 -14.84 6.68 24.65
N SER A 159 -15.09 6.19 25.87
CA SER A 159 -16.41 5.77 26.30
C SER A 159 -17.43 6.89 26.07
N SER A 160 -18.60 6.53 25.52
CA SER A 160 -19.73 7.44 25.36
C SER A 160 -20.36 7.84 26.71
N SER A 161 -20.21 7.00 27.74
CA SER A 161 -20.61 7.32 29.11
C SER A 161 -19.47 8.04 29.85
N PRO A 162 -19.75 9.16 30.54
CA PRO A 162 -18.82 9.68 31.54
C PRO A 162 -18.63 8.60 32.62
N ARG A 163 -17.37 8.39 33.03
CA ARG A 163 -17.05 7.66 34.26
C ARG A 163 -17.09 8.63 35.43
#